data_AF-A0AAV0EE11-F1
#
_entry.id   AF-A0AAV0EE11-F1
#
_cell.length_a   1.000
_cell.length_b   1.000
_cell.length_c   1.000
_cell.angle_alpha   90.00
_cell.angle_beta   90.00
_cell.angle_gamma   90.00
#
_symmetry.space_group_name_H-M   'P 1'
#
loop_
_entity.id
_entity.type
_entity.pdbx_description
1 polymer ?
#
loop_
_entity_poly.entity_id
_entity_poly.type
_entity_poly.pdbx_seq_one_letter_code
_entity_poly.pdbx_strand_id
1 'polypeptide(L)' 'MSWPVFLEPPPEFEVGPIPKLIDEKNPAKYKTKKYKDFAYCKLNKLPQ' A
#
# COMPACT_ATOMS: atom_id res chain seq x y z
N MET A 1 26.10 11.45 10.65
CA MET A 1 25.26 11.52 9.44
C MET A 1 24.63 10.16 9.22
N SER A 2 23.31 10.07 9.13
CA SER A 2 22.59 8.82 8.78
C SER A 2 21.92 8.99 7.43
N TRP A 3 21.98 7.97 6.58
CA TRP A 3 21.35 7.98 5.26
C TRP A 3 20.16 7.00 5.25
N PRO A 4 18.92 7.50 5.18
CA PRO A 4 17.75 6.62 5.12
C PRO A 4 17.66 5.97 3.74
N VAL A 5 17.56 4.65 3.71
CA VAL A 5 17.27 3.87 2.50
C VAL A 5 15.81 3.45 2.56
N PHE A 6 15.02 3.92 1.61
CA PHE A 6 13.62 3.53 1.46
C PHE A 6 13.52 2.35 0.50
N LEU A 7 12.92 1.27 0.96
CA LEU A 7 12.62 0.11 0.13
C LEU A 7 11.17 0.22 -0.34
N GLU A 8 11.00 0.32 -1.65
CA GLU A 8 9.70 0.40 -2.29
C GLU A 8 9.48 -0.85 -3.15
N PRO A 9 8.26 -1.42 -3.14
CA PRO A 9 7.93 -2.52 -4.04
C PRO A 9 7.85 -2.03 -5.50
N PRO A 10 7.91 -2.96 -6.48
CA PRO A 10 7.79 -2.61 -7.88
C PRO A 10 6.48 -1.84 -8.19
N PRO A 11 6.47 -0.91 -9.17
CA PRO A 11 5.29 -0.08 -9.48
C PRO A 11 4.04 -0.89 -9.88
N GLU A 12 4.26 -2.05 -10.49
CA GLU A 12 3.21 -2.96 -10.95
C GLU A 12 2.72 -3.91 -9.86
N PHE A 13 3.40 -3.95 -8.71
CA PHE A 13 3.04 -4.82 -7.60
C PHE A 13 1.67 -4.41 -7.03
N GLU A 14 0.81 -5.39 -6.82
CA GLU A 14 -0.51 -5.17 -6.25
C GLU A 14 -0.43 -5.13 -4.72
N VAL A 15 -0.71 -3.97 -4.16
CA VAL A 15 -0.73 -3.73 -2.72
C VAL A 15 -2.17 -3.85 -2.24
N GLY A 16 -2.40 -4.76 -1.31
CA GLY A 16 -3.71 -5.01 -0.72
C GLY A 16 -3.58 -5.54 0.71
N PRO A 17 -4.72 -5.74 1.39
CA PRO A 17 -4.73 -6.33 2.72
C PRO A 17 -4.18 -7.75 2.65
N ILE A 18 -3.27 -8.08 3.56
CA ILE A 18 -2.63 -9.38 3.62
C ILE A 18 -3.71 -10.40 4.01
N PRO A 19 -3.98 -11.45 3.19
CA PRO A 19 -5.07 -12.39 3.44
C PRO A 19 -5.02 -13.06 4.82
N LYS A 20 -3.79 -13.29 5.32
CA LYS A 20 -3.53 -13.87 6.64
C LYS A 20 -3.91 -12.96 7.81
N LEU A 21 -4.16 -11.68 7.57
CA LEU A 21 -4.52 -10.67 8.58
C LEU A 21 -6.00 -10.26 8.46
N ILE A 22 -6.74 -10.81 7.50
CA ILE A 22 -8.17 -10.58 7.34
C ILE A 22 -8.90 -11.64 8.17
N ASP A 23 -9.71 -11.18 9.11
CA ASP A 23 -10.48 -12.04 10.02
C ASP A 23 -11.86 -11.40 10.29
N GLU A 24 -12.80 -12.11 10.89
CA GLU A 24 -14.11 -11.56 11.26
C GLU A 24 -14.01 -10.30 12.15
N LYS A 25 -12.96 -10.21 12.98
CA LYS A 25 -12.68 -9.00 13.77
C LYS A 25 -11.92 -7.91 13.00
N ASN A 26 -11.23 -8.25 11.90
CA ASN A 26 -10.43 -7.34 11.10
C ASN A 26 -10.78 -7.47 9.61
N PRO A 27 -11.91 -6.89 9.17
CA PRO A 27 -12.29 -6.91 7.77
C PRO A 27 -11.28 -6.13 6.92
N ALA A 28 -11.20 -6.49 5.65
CA ALA A 28 -10.37 -5.80 4.66
C ALA A 28 -10.75 -4.31 4.55
N LYS A 29 -9.94 -3.43 5.16
CA LYS A 29 -10.16 -1.97 5.16
C LYS A 29 -9.76 -1.29 3.85
N TYR A 30 -8.87 -1.91 3.10
CA TYR A 30 -8.28 -1.34 1.89
C TYR A 30 -8.53 -2.27 0.70
N LYS A 31 -8.78 -1.67 -0.46
CA LYS A 31 -8.87 -2.41 -1.73
C LYS A 31 -7.46 -2.67 -2.27
N THR A 32 -7.30 -3.80 -2.95
CA THR A 32 -6.08 -4.11 -3.70
C THR A 32 -5.94 -3.14 -4.88
N LYS A 33 -4.77 -2.52 -5.02
CA LYS A 33 -4.41 -1.61 -6.12
C LYS A 33 -2.93 -1.67 -6.41
N LYS A 34 -2.50 -1.26 -7.60
CA LYS A 34 -1.08 -1.24 -7.94
C LYS A 34 -0.34 -0.21 -7.09
N TYR A 35 0.92 -0.51 -6.74
CA TYR A 35 1.75 0.37 -5.93
C TYR A 35 1.89 1.74 -6.56
N LYS A 36 2.01 1.82 -7.89
CA LYS A 36 2.05 3.09 -8.62
C LYS A 36 0.83 3.98 -8.35
N ASP A 37 -0.37 3.39 -8.29
CA ASP A 37 -1.62 4.14 -8.09
C ASP A 37 -1.74 4.55 -6.62
N PHE A 38 -1.31 3.68 -5.71
CA PHE A 38 -1.18 4.01 -4.29
C PHE A 38 -0.20 5.17 -4.06
N ALA A 39 1.01 5.09 -4.62
CA ALA A 39 2.05 6.09 -4.49
C ALA A 39 1.61 7.42 -5.10
N TYR A 40 0.97 7.40 -6.27
CA TYR A 40 0.39 8.58 -6.90
C TYR A 40 -0.67 9.24 -6.02
N CYS A 41 -1.65 8.49 -5.50
CA CYS A 41 -2.65 9.04 -4.60
C CYS A 41 -2.04 9.55 -3.28
N LYS A 42 -1.02 8.87 -2.74
CA LYS A 42 -0.35 9.26 -1.49
C LYS A 42 0.44 10.57 -1.65
N LEU A 43 1.17 10.72 -2.76
CA LEU A 43 1.95 11.93 -3.06
C LEU A 43 1.05 13.13 -3.38
N ASN A 44 -0.07 12.90 -4.08
CA ASN A 44 -1.02 13.95 -4.45
C ASN A 44 -2.13 14.20 -3.42
N LYS A 45 -2.10 13.51 -2.26
CA LYS A 45 -3.12 13.59 -1.21
C LYS A 45 -4.56 13.34 -1.71
N LEU A 46 -4.70 12.45 -2.70
CA LEU A 46 -6.00 12.07 -3.26
C LEU A 46 -6.70 11.07 -2.34
N PRO A 47 -8.04 11.10 -2.27
CA PRO A 47 -8.81 10.12 -1.49
C PRO A 47 -8.53 8.70 -2.01
N GLN A 48 -8.35 7.74 -1.09
CA GLN A 48 -7.99 6.35 -1.35
C GLN A 48 -9.07 5.37 -0.97
#